data_AF-A0A4P5V6T0-F1
#
_entry.id   AF-A0A4P5V6T0-F1
#
_cell.length_a   1.000
_cell.length_b   1.000
_cell.length_c   1.000
_cell.angle_alpha   90.00
_cell.angle_beta   90.00
_cell.angle_gamma   90.00
#
_symmetry.space_group_name_H-M   'P 1'
#
loop_
_entity.id
_entity.type
_entity.pdbx_description
1 polymer ?
#
loop_
_entity_poly.entity_id
_entity_poly.type
_entity_poly.pdbx_seq_one_letter_code
_entity_poly.pdbx_strand_id
1 'polypeptide(L)'
;MVVHDPEVLDGDRASPFGAVLVRPMLGLSATVVRTALRGAGVDWREDGTNDDLRHPRNRLRHRVLPELEAISPGFRDAFLRSLAITREMAEIAKKAVDDAAANWIPIERGVQMPIRTLLGYSPFARSALIRSALVRLGADPERIESSHLHAATEMIARGRGRAHLEFADGYRVAVIKGSAVITQMGRSSPGVDGSDLPHFVVNTAP
;
A
#
# COMPACT_ATOMS: atom_id res chain seq x y z
N MET A 1 -5.63 29.18 17.47
CA MET A 1 -6.93 28.76 16.91
C MET A 1 -6.79 27.27 16.63
N VAL A 2 -7.34 26.45 17.53
CA VAL A 2 -7.30 24.99 17.45
C VAL A 2 -8.08 24.61 16.20
N VAL A 3 -7.37 24.12 15.18
CA VAL A 3 -8.02 23.49 14.04
C VAL A 3 -8.60 22.19 14.60
N HIS A 4 -9.90 22.20 14.84
CA HIS A 4 -10.66 20.96 15.04
C HIS A 4 -10.33 20.05 13.87
N ASP A 5 -9.69 18.93 14.17
CA ASP A 5 -9.43 17.84 13.25
C ASP A 5 -10.78 17.35 12.72
N PRO A 6 -11.17 17.70 11.48
CA PRO A 6 -12.36 17.12 10.91
C PRO A 6 -11.93 15.72 10.50
N GLU A 7 -12.49 14.70 11.16
CA GLU A 7 -12.37 13.30 10.78
C GLU A 7 -12.12 13.18 9.27
N VAL A 8 -10.89 12.83 8.90
CA VAL A 8 -10.47 12.70 7.51
C VAL A 8 -11.44 11.72 6.86
N LEU A 9 -12.39 12.24 6.10
CA LEU A 9 -13.36 11.41 5.39
C LEU A 9 -12.57 10.66 4.33
N ASP A 10 -12.57 9.36 4.51
CA ASP A 10 -11.63 8.49 3.85
C ASP A 10 -11.83 8.56 2.32
N GLY A 11 -10.78 8.88 1.57
CA GLY A 11 -10.79 9.22 0.14
C GLY A 11 -9.89 10.40 -0.22
N ASP A 12 -9.44 11.11 0.81
CA ASP A 12 -8.51 12.22 0.73
C ASP A 12 -7.08 11.70 0.52
N ARG A 13 -6.40 12.22 -0.50
CA ARG A 13 -4.97 11.94 -0.73
C ARG A 13 -4.17 13.16 -0.30
N ALA A 14 -3.03 12.94 0.33
CA ALA A 14 -2.00 13.96 0.41
C ALA A 14 -1.58 14.32 -1.03
N SER A 15 -1.82 15.57 -1.41
CA SER A 15 -1.30 16.13 -2.65
C SER A 15 0.22 16.17 -2.60
N PRO A 16 0.95 16.04 -3.73
CA PRO A 16 2.39 16.26 -3.80
C PRO A 16 2.83 17.61 -3.22
N PHE A 17 1.90 18.56 -3.09
CA PHE A 17 2.13 19.92 -2.56
C PHE A 17 1.77 20.08 -1.07
N GLY A 18 1.53 18.99 -0.33
CA GLY A 18 1.19 19.05 1.10
C GLY A 18 -0.25 19.48 1.41
N ALA A 19 -1.11 19.60 0.39
CA ALA A 19 -2.53 19.90 0.56
C ALA A 19 -3.36 18.61 0.78
N VAL A 20 -4.38 18.69 1.63
CA VAL A 20 -5.38 17.63 1.80
C VAL A 20 -6.45 17.79 0.71
N LEU A 21 -6.58 16.80 -0.17
CA LEU A 21 -7.65 16.77 -1.17
C LEU A 21 -8.95 16.27 -0.52
N VAL A 22 -9.79 17.19 -0.05
CA VAL A 22 -11.11 16.83 0.52
C VAL A 22 -12.12 16.53 -0.59
N ARG A 23 -12.92 15.48 -0.45
CA ARG A 23 -13.98 15.10 -1.41
C ARG A 23 -15.41 15.10 -0.81
N PRO A 24 -15.99 16.28 -0.47
CA PRO A 24 -17.25 16.37 0.27
C PRO A 24 -18.45 15.69 -0.41
N MET A 25 -18.42 15.59 -1.74
CA MET A 25 -19.53 15.08 -2.55
C MET A 25 -19.39 13.58 -2.89
N LEU A 26 -18.35 12.88 -2.42
CA LEU A 26 -18.05 11.51 -2.84
C LEU A 26 -19.15 10.50 -2.46
N GLY A 27 -19.91 10.78 -1.41
CA GLY A 27 -21.06 9.97 -0.97
C GLY A 27 -22.41 10.33 -1.61
N LEU A 28 -22.47 11.39 -2.43
CA LEU A 28 -23.71 11.88 -3.01
C LEU A 28 -23.89 11.36 -4.44
N SER A 29 -25.11 10.93 -4.78
CA SER A 29 -25.42 10.58 -6.16
C SER A 29 -25.58 11.84 -7.02
N ALA A 30 -25.25 11.74 -8.31
CA ALA A 30 -25.46 12.84 -9.26
C ALA A 30 -26.94 13.29 -9.33
N THR A 31 -27.88 12.40 -9.03
CA THR A 31 -29.30 12.74 -8.94
C THR A 31 -29.59 13.63 -7.75
N VAL A 32 -29.07 13.29 -6.56
CA VAL A 32 -29.20 14.11 -5.34
C VAL A 32 -28.64 15.51 -5.57
N VAL A 33 -27.44 15.61 -6.16
CA VAL A 33 -26.79 16.89 -6.46
C VAL A 33 -27.64 17.73 -7.43
N ARG A 34 -28.12 17.15 -8.52
CA ARG A 34 -28.94 17.87 -9.51
C ARG A 34 -30.29 18.31 -8.94
N THR A 35 -30.91 17.49 -8.09
CA THR A 35 -32.15 17.87 -7.40
C THR A 35 -31.92 19.07 -6.47
N ALA A 36 -30.82 19.07 -5.71
CA ALA A 36 -30.45 20.18 -4.84
C ALA A 36 -30.19 21.48 -5.63
N LEU A 37 -29.44 21.39 -6.74
CA LEU A 37 -29.17 22.55 -7.61
C LEU A 37 -30.45 23.16 -8.18
N ARG A 38 -31.38 22.32 -8.65
CA ARG A 38 -32.70 22.76 -9.12
C ARG A 38 -33.51 23.43 -8.02
N GLY A 39 -33.54 22.86 -6.81
CA GLY A 39 -34.24 23.44 -5.68
C GLY A 39 -33.66 24.79 -5.23
N ALA A 40 -32.36 24.99 -5.44
CA ALA A 40 -31.66 26.25 -5.16
C ALA A 40 -31.71 27.25 -6.32
N GLY A 41 -32.29 26.90 -7.48
CA GLY A 41 -32.28 27.75 -8.67
C GLY A 41 -30.89 28.02 -9.24
N VAL A 42 -29.94 27.11 -9.02
CA VAL A 42 -28.55 27.24 -9.49
C VAL A 42 -28.39 26.49 -10.81
N ASP A 43 -28.05 27.22 -11.86
CA ASP A 43 -27.70 26.65 -13.15
C ASP A 43 -26.32 25.97 -13.10
N TRP A 44 -26.14 24.93 -13.92
CA TRP A 44 -24.84 24.28 -14.11
C TRP A 44 -24.55 24.06 -15.58
N ARG A 45 -23.27 23.90 -15.91
CA ARG A 45 -22.80 23.55 -17.24
C ARG A 45 -22.35 22.10 -17.28
N GLU A 46 -22.72 21.37 -18.32
CA GLU A 46 -22.19 20.04 -18.58
C GLU A 46 -20.90 20.14 -19.39
N ASP A 47 -19.83 19.54 -18.87
CA ASP A 47 -18.54 19.47 -19.56
C ASP A 47 -18.62 18.37 -20.64
N GLY A 48 -18.37 18.74 -21.89
CA GLY A 48 -18.43 17.83 -23.04
C GLY A 48 -17.40 16.69 -22.98
N THR A 49 -16.35 16.80 -22.15
CA THR A 49 -15.39 15.70 -21.93
C THR A 49 -15.98 14.55 -21.11
N ASN A 50 -17.12 14.73 -20.45
CA ASN A 50 -17.79 13.68 -19.66
C ASN A 50 -18.27 12.49 -20.50
N ASP A 51 -18.50 12.71 -21.80
CA ASP A 51 -18.95 11.67 -22.73
C ASP A 51 -17.84 11.14 -23.64
N ASP A 52 -16.62 11.65 -23.47
CA ASP A 52 -15.47 11.21 -24.25
C ASP A 52 -15.02 9.80 -23.85
N LEU A 53 -15.32 8.84 -24.72
CA LEU A 53 -15.00 7.42 -24.54
C LEU A 53 -13.52 7.10 -24.72
N ARG A 54 -12.64 8.07 -25.03
CA ARG A 54 -11.19 7.84 -24.99
C ARG A 54 -10.70 7.62 -23.55
N HIS A 55 -11.39 8.20 -22.56
CA HIS A 55 -11.07 8.03 -21.15
C HIS A 55 -11.62 6.70 -20.61
N PRO A 56 -10.77 5.82 -20.01
CA PRO A 56 -11.21 4.52 -19.48
C PRO A 56 -12.38 4.61 -18.49
N ARG A 57 -12.39 5.65 -17.64
CA ARG A 57 -13.47 5.90 -16.67
C ARG A 57 -14.83 6.14 -17.35
N ASN A 58 -14.84 6.88 -18.46
CA ASN A 58 -16.06 7.21 -19.19
C ASN A 58 -16.57 5.98 -19.94
N ARG A 59 -15.67 5.17 -20.54
CA ARG A 59 -16.05 3.87 -21.13
C ARG A 59 -16.66 2.93 -20.11
N LEU A 60 -16.05 2.81 -18.92
CA LEU A 60 -16.58 1.97 -17.85
C LEU A 60 -18.00 2.40 -17.48
N ARG A 61 -18.22 3.71 -17.28
CA ARG A 61 -19.52 4.29 -16.94
C ARG A 61 -20.59 4.11 -18.02
N HIS A 62 -20.22 4.35 -19.28
CA HIS A 62 -21.18 4.46 -20.38
C HIS A 62 -21.39 3.15 -21.15
N ARG A 63 -20.44 2.22 -21.11
CA ARG A 63 -20.53 0.95 -21.86
C ARG A 63 -20.51 -0.31 -21.00
N VAL A 64 -19.79 -0.33 -19.89
CA VAL A 64 -19.60 -1.58 -19.13
C VAL A 64 -20.61 -1.69 -17.98
N LEU A 65 -20.75 -0.65 -17.17
CA LEU A 65 -21.69 -0.68 -16.04
C LEU A 65 -23.15 -0.91 -16.46
N PRO A 66 -23.68 -0.31 -17.55
CA PRO A 66 -25.05 -0.57 -17.98
C PRO A 66 -25.28 -2.03 -18.38
N GLU A 67 -24.32 -2.66 -19.05
CA GLU A 67 -24.38 -4.07 -19.45
C GLU A 67 -24.38 -5.00 -18.21
N LEU A 68 -23.53 -4.71 -17.22
CA LEU A 68 -23.50 -5.46 -15.97
C LEU A 68 -24.82 -5.32 -15.19
N GLU A 69 -25.41 -4.13 -15.18
CA GLU A 69 -26.71 -3.88 -14.55
C GLU A 69 -27.86 -4.59 -15.29
N ALA A 70 -27.78 -4.72 -16.62
CA ALA A 70 -28.74 -5.47 -17.41
C ALA A 70 -28.66 -6.99 -17.16
N ILE A 71 -27.45 -7.53 -16.97
CA ILE A 71 -27.22 -8.95 -16.64
C ILE A 71 -27.68 -9.25 -15.21
N SER A 72 -27.40 -8.35 -14.27
CA SER A 72 -27.73 -8.51 -12.86
C SER A 72 -28.29 -7.20 -12.30
N PRO A 73 -29.63 -7.06 -12.27
CA PRO A 73 -30.26 -5.88 -11.67
C PRO A 73 -29.84 -5.70 -10.20
N GLY A 74 -29.40 -4.51 -9.84
CA GLY A 74 -28.83 -4.19 -8.52
C GLY A 74 -27.34 -4.47 -8.40
N PHE A 75 -26.65 -4.85 -9.49
CA PHE A 75 -25.20 -5.09 -9.51
C PHE A 75 -24.44 -3.89 -8.95
N ARG A 76 -24.77 -2.67 -9.39
CA ARG A 76 -24.06 -1.46 -8.94
C ARG A 76 -24.10 -1.31 -7.42
N ASP A 77 -25.25 -1.48 -6.81
CA ASP A 77 -25.41 -1.32 -5.37
C ASP A 77 -24.71 -2.45 -4.60
N ALA A 78 -24.79 -3.68 -5.09
CA ALA A 78 -24.06 -4.81 -4.52
C ALA A 78 -22.53 -4.59 -4.59
N PHE A 79 -22.03 -4.12 -5.74
CA PHE A 79 -20.63 -3.81 -5.94
C PHE A 79 -20.14 -2.69 -5.01
N LEU A 80 -20.92 -1.61 -4.86
CA LEU A 80 -20.58 -0.53 -3.93
C LEU A 80 -20.54 -1.02 -2.47
N ARG A 81 -21.47 -1.89 -2.06
CA ARG A 81 -21.43 -2.51 -0.72
C ARG A 81 -20.19 -3.38 -0.54
N SER A 82 -19.83 -4.20 -1.53
CA SER A 82 -18.61 -5.01 -1.49
C SER A 82 -17.35 -4.15 -1.40
N LEU A 83 -17.30 -3.02 -2.11
CA LEU A 83 -16.18 -2.08 -2.01
C LEU A 83 -16.09 -1.44 -0.61
N ALA A 84 -17.23 -1.08 0.00
CA ALA A 84 -17.25 -0.54 1.36
C ALA A 84 -16.71 -1.56 2.38
N ILE A 85 -17.17 -2.80 2.32
CA ILE A 85 -16.66 -3.89 3.19
C ILE A 85 -15.17 -4.12 2.94
N THR A 86 -14.73 -4.16 1.67
CA THR A 86 -13.32 -4.35 1.33
C THR A 86 -12.45 -3.25 1.91
N ARG A 87 -12.95 -2.00 1.92
CA ARG A 87 -12.28 -0.85 2.51
C ARG A 87 -12.16 -1.00 4.02
N GLU A 88 -13.24 -1.32 4.71
CA GLU A 88 -13.23 -1.55 6.17
C GLU A 88 -12.24 -2.67 6.54
N MET A 89 -12.23 -3.76 5.78
CA MET A 89 -11.26 -4.85 5.96
C MET A 89 -9.82 -4.39 5.74
N ALA A 90 -9.57 -3.51 4.77
CA ALA A 90 -8.25 -2.95 4.52
C ALA A 90 -7.77 -2.09 5.69
N GLU A 91 -8.65 -1.28 6.29
CA GLU A 91 -8.32 -0.48 7.47
C GLU A 91 -8.01 -1.34 8.71
N ILE A 92 -8.79 -2.40 8.93
CA ILE A 92 -8.51 -3.38 10.00
C ILE A 92 -7.14 -4.04 9.77
N ALA A 93 -6.85 -4.46 8.54
CA ALA A 93 -5.56 -5.08 8.20
C ALA A 93 -4.40 -4.10 8.37
N LYS A 94 -4.56 -2.84 7.96
CA LYS A 94 -3.58 -1.77 8.15
C LYS A 94 -3.31 -1.55 9.63
N LYS A 95 -4.34 -1.43 10.45
CA LYS A 95 -4.19 -1.30 11.91
C LYS A 95 -3.44 -2.50 12.52
N ALA A 96 -3.79 -3.73 12.13
CA ALA A 96 -3.11 -4.92 12.65
C ALA A 96 -1.62 -4.95 12.27
N VAL A 97 -1.28 -4.49 11.06
CA VAL A 97 0.11 -4.34 10.62
C VAL A 97 0.83 -3.25 11.41
N ASP A 98 0.18 -2.10 11.65
CA ASP A 98 0.74 -1.00 12.44
C ASP A 98 0.99 -1.41 13.90
N ASP A 99 0.05 -2.13 14.52
CA ASP A 99 0.17 -2.66 15.87
C ASP A 99 1.30 -3.71 15.95
N ALA A 100 1.47 -4.55 14.92
CA ALA A 100 2.59 -5.48 14.83
C ALA A 100 3.93 -4.75 14.66
N ALA A 101 3.94 -3.62 13.95
CA ALA A 101 5.12 -2.80 13.71
C ALA A 101 5.67 -2.12 14.96
N ALA A 102 4.84 -1.90 15.98
CA ALA A 102 5.27 -1.36 17.26
C ALA A 102 6.33 -2.23 17.97
N ASN A 103 6.36 -3.54 17.68
CA ASN A 103 7.30 -4.49 18.29
C ASN A 103 8.56 -4.73 17.45
N TRP A 104 8.74 -3.99 16.36
CA TRP A 104 9.90 -4.16 15.51
C TRP A 104 11.15 -3.50 16.09
N ILE A 105 12.31 -4.09 15.84
CA ILE A 105 13.59 -3.58 16.36
C ILE A 105 14.22 -2.69 15.27
N PRO A 106 14.28 -1.36 15.45
CA PRO A 106 14.94 -0.49 14.48
C PRO A 106 16.46 -0.75 14.47
N ILE A 107 17.07 -0.64 13.30
CA ILE A 107 18.52 -0.70 13.08
C ILE A 107 18.94 0.46 12.15
N GLU A 108 20.25 0.74 12.06
CA GLU A 108 20.81 1.94 11.40
C GLU A 108 20.22 2.26 10.02
N ARG A 109 19.85 1.25 9.22
CA ARG A 109 19.23 1.41 7.90
C ARG A 109 18.12 0.41 7.63
N GLY A 110 17.33 0.09 8.64
CA GLY A 110 16.38 -0.99 8.49
C GLY A 110 15.59 -1.33 9.73
N VAL A 111 15.02 -2.52 9.67
CA VAL A 111 14.23 -3.09 10.74
C VAL A 111 14.52 -4.58 10.87
N GLN A 112 14.55 -5.04 12.11
CA GLN A 112 14.73 -6.44 12.46
C GLN A 112 13.48 -6.96 13.17
N MET A 113 13.09 -8.19 12.82
CA MET A 113 11.91 -8.87 13.35
C MET A 113 12.24 -10.32 13.68
N PRO A 114 11.86 -10.86 14.85
CA PRO A 114 12.04 -12.28 15.14
C PRO A 114 11.26 -13.15 14.15
N ILE A 115 11.91 -14.17 13.55
CA ILE A 115 11.24 -15.06 12.60
C ILE A 115 10.07 -15.78 13.26
N ARG A 116 10.21 -16.19 14.53
CA ARG A 116 9.13 -16.86 15.27
C ARG A 116 7.85 -16.00 15.31
N THR A 117 7.99 -14.69 15.49
CA THR A 117 6.87 -13.75 15.45
C THR A 117 6.23 -13.73 14.06
N LEU A 118 7.05 -13.64 13.00
CA LEU A 118 6.56 -13.67 11.62
C LEU A 118 5.87 -14.99 11.27
N LEU A 119 6.40 -16.13 11.69
CA LEU A 119 5.81 -17.46 11.42
C LEU A 119 4.47 -17.67 12.13
N GLY A 120 4.14 -16.87 13.14
CA GLY A 120 2.81 -16.85 13.75
C GLY A 120 1.73 -16.26 12.84
N TYR A 121 2.11 -15.53 11.80
CA TYR A 121 1.19 -14.94 10.83
C TYR A 121 1.04 -15.83 9.59
N SER A 122 -0.15 -15.76 8.96
CA SER A 122 -0.39 -16.40 7.67
C SER A 122 0.59 -15.91 6.60
N PRO A 123 0.85 -16.66 5.51
CA PRO A 123 1.71 -16.18 4.42
C PRO A 123 1.28 -14.81 3.87
N PHE A 124 -0.04 -14.58 3.75
CA PHE A 124 -0.58 -13.30 3.31
C PHE A 124 -0.23 -12.16 4.28
N ALA A 125 -0.46 -12.37 5.58
CA ALA A 125 -0.15 -11.38 6.61
C ALA A 125 1.36 -11.10 6.72
N ARG A 126 2.21 -12.12 6.57
CA ARG A 126 3.68 -11.94 6.47
C ARG A 126 4.06 -11.05 5.29
N SER A 127 3.51 -11.30 4.10
CA SER A 127 3.76 -10.46 2.93
C SER A 127 3.31 -9.01 3.16
N ALA A 128 2.18 -8.78 3.85
CA ALA A 128 1.72 -7.45 4.21
C ALA A 128 2.66 -6.75 5.21
N LEU A 129 3.19 -7.47 6.20
CA LEU A 129 4.17 -6.94 7.17
C LEU A 129 5.49 -6.57 6.47
N ILE A 130 6.00 -7.43 5.59
CA ILE A 130 7.23 -7.16 4.80
C ILE A 130 7.02 -5.95 3.89
N ARG A 131 5.88 -5.88 3.18
CA ARG A 131 5.52 -4.72 2.36
C ARG A 131 5.49 -3.44 3.20
N SER A 132 4.85 -3.47 4.36
CA SER A 132 4.76 -2.31 5.27
C SER A 132 6.14 -1.86 5.75
N ALA A 133 7.02 -2.79 6.11
CA ALA A 133 8.39 -2.49 6.48
C ALA A 133 9.17 -1.81 5.34
N LEU A 134 9.07 -2.34 4.12
CA LEU A 134 9.71 -1.73 2.93
C LEU A 134 9.20 -0.30 2.70
N VAL A 135 7.89 -0.09 2.71
CA VAL A 135 7.28 1.24 2.51
C VAL A 135 7.69 2.23 3.61
N ARG A 136 7.72 1.78 4.88
CA ARG A 136 8.18 2.61 6.02
C ARG A 136 9.66 2.99 5.93
N LEU A 137 10.48 2.18 5.26
CA LEU A 137 11.87 2.50 4.95
C LEU A 137 12.03 3.35 3.67
N GLY A 138 10.92 3.76 3.04
CA GLY A 138 10.92 4.65 1.87
C GLY A 138 10.85 3.96 0.51
N ALA A 139 10.59 2.64 0.46
CA ALA A 139 10.42 1.95 -0.81
C ALA A 139 9.14 2.41 -1.51
N ASP A 140 9.22 2.60 -2.84
CA ASP A 140 8.06 2.93 -3.66
C ASP A 140 7.08 1.72 -3.69
N PRO A 141 5.83 1.87 -3.20
CA PRO A 141 4.85 0.79 -3.19
C PRO A 141 4.57 0.16 -4.56
N GLU A 142 4.66 0.95 -5.64
CA GLU A 142 4.39 0.49 -7.02
C GLU A 142 5.51 -0.42 -7.55
N ARG A 143 6.71 -0.32 -6.98
CA ARG A 143 7.88 -1.13 -7.36
C ARG A 143 8.04 -2.39 -6.51
N ILE A 144 7.17 -2.60 -5.53
CA ILE A 144 7.15 -3.81 -4.69
C ILE A 144 6.23 -4.85 -5.34
N GLU A 145 6.83 -5.72 -6.14
CA GLU A 145 6.12 -6.80 -6.83
C GLU A 145 5.64 -7.90 -5.87
N SER A 146 4.46 -8.44 -6.16
CA SER A 146 3.85 -9.53 -5.37
C SER A 146 4.68 -10.84 -5.42
N SER A 147 5.35 -11.10 -6.54
CA SER A 147 6.27 -12.24 -6.72
C SER A 147 7.43 -12.19 -5.71
N HIS A 148 8.08 -11.04 -5.56
CA HIS A 148 9.18 -10.83 -4.63
C HIS A 148 8.74 -10.93 -3.16
N LEU A 149 7.55 -10.41 -2.81
CA LEU A 149 6.99 -10.58 -1.46
C LEU A 149 6.69 -12.04 -1.15
N HIS A 150 6.11 -12.78 -2.11
CA HIS A 150 5.85 -14.20 -1.95
C HIS A 150 7.15 -14.97 -1.73
N ALA A 151 8.19 -14.71 -2.54
CA ALA A 151 9.50 -15.31 -2.39
C ALA A 151 10.13 -15.00 -1.02
N ALA A 152 10.00 -13.77 -0.51
CA ALA A 152 10.49 -13.38 0.82
C ALA A 152 9.77 -14.12 1.94
N THR A 153 8.44 -14.25 1.85
CA THR A 153 7.64 -15.03 2.81
C THR A 153 8.05 -16.51 2.84
N GLU A 154 8.26 -17.13 1.67
CA GLU A 154 8.74 -18.50 1.54
C GLU A 154 10.17 -18.68 2.10
N MET A 155 11.05 -17.73 1.81
CA MET A 155 12.41 -17.72 2.33
C MET A 155 12.42 -17.68 3.88
N ILE A 156 11.61 -16.81 4.48
CA ILE A 156 11.45 -16.70 5.94
C ILE A 156 10.87 -18.00 6.52
N ALA A 157 9.88 -18.61 5.84
CA ALA A 157 9.29 -19.88 6.25
C ALA A 157 10.31 -21.03 6.29
N ARG A 158 11.20 -21.09 5.30
CA ARG A 158 12.21 -22.16 5.18
C ARG A 158 13.33 -22.07 6.20
N GLY A 159 13.59 -20.87 6.76
CA GLY A 159 14.52 -20.67 7.88
C GLY A 159 15.98 -21.08 7.63
N ARG A 160 16.41 -21.27 6.37
CA ARG A 160 17.78 -21.68 6.04
C ARG A 160 18.71 -20.45 6.13
N GLY A 161 19.71 -20.54 7.01
CA GLY A 161 20.58 -19.41 7.36
C GLY A 161 21.32 -18.79 6.17
N ARG A 162 21.39 -17.45 6.17
CA ARG A 162 22.01 -16.56 5.15
C ARG A 162 21.26 -16.43 3.81
N ALA A 163 20.01 -16.84 3.72
CA ALA A 163 19.18 -16.50 2.56
C ALA A 163 18.84 -15.00 2.56
N HIS A 164 18.90 -14.37 1.39
CA HIS A 164 18.48 -12.98 1.17
C HIS A 164 17.80 -12.82 -0.19
N LEU A 165 16.97 -11.79 -0.29
CA LEU A 165 16.30 -11.34 -1.50
C LEU A 165 16.44 -9.83 -1.62
N GLU A 166 16.76 -9.38 -2.82
CA GLU A 166 16.85 -7.96 -3.16
C GLU A 166 15.55 -7.49 -3.81
N PHE A 167 15.19 -6.25 -3.50
CA PHE A 167 14.06 -5.53 -4.04
C PHE A 167 14.59 -4.31 -4.80
N ALA A 168 13.72 -3.67 -5.58
CA ALA A 168 14.06 -2.42 -6.27
C ALA A 168 14.63 -1.37 -5.30
N ASP A 169 15.41 -0.42 -5.81
CA ASP A 169 15.96 0.72 -5.05
C ASP A 169 16.89 0.36 -3.89
N GLY A 170 17.48 -0.84 -3.93
CA GLY A 170 18.51 -1.28 -2.99
C GLY A 170 17.96 -1.83 -1.68
N TYR A 171 16.67 -2.14 -1.58
CA TYR A 171 16.13 -2.80 -0.39
C TYR A 171 16.47 -4.29 -0.39
N ARG A 172 16.72 -4.86 0.78
CA ARG A 172 17.04 -6.28 0.96
C ARG A 172 16.25 -6.85 2.13
N VAL A 173 15.71 -8.05 1.96
CA VAL A 173 15.16 -8.87 3.03
C VAL A 173 16.09 -10.06 3.24
N ALA A 174 16.53 -10.32 4.47
CA ALA A 174 17.48 -11.39 4.78
C ALA A 174 17.09 -12.16 6.05
N VAL A 175 17.50 -13.42 6.14
CA VAL A 175 17.36 -14.25 7.35
C VAL A 175 18.71 -14.35 8.06
N ILE A 176 18.82 -13.72 9.23
CA ILE A 176 20.06 -13.61 10.01
C ILE A 176 19.78 -14.02 11.45
N LYS A 177 20.49 -15.04 11.95
CA LYS A 177 20.46 -15.47 13.37
C LYS A 177 19.02 -15.56 13.95
N GLY A 178 18.09 -16.17 13.23
CA GLY A 178 16.69 -16.34 13.66
C GLY A 178 15.81 -15.10 13.54
N SER A 179 16.28 -14.04 12.89
CA SER A 179 15.53 -12.82 12.61
C SER A 179 15.43 -12.58 11.10
N ALA A 180 14.30 -12.01 10.68
CA ALA A 180 14.18 -11.37 9.38
C ALA A 180 14.69 -9.93 9.52
N VAL A 181 15.57 -9.53 8.63
CA VAL A 181 16.20 -8.20 8.61
C VAL A 181 15.87 -7.57 7.26
N ILE A 182 15.25 -6.39 7.30
CA ILE A 182 14.92 -5.61 6.11
C ILE A 182 15.75 -4.35 6.16
N THR A 183 16.60 -4.13 5.16
CA THR A 183 17.52 -2.99 5.12
C THR A 183 17.46 -2.27 3.78
N GLN A 184 17.72 -0.97 3.82
CA GLN A 184 18.09 -0.20 2.64
C GLN A 184 19.61 -0.26 2.48
N MET A 185 20.08 -0.94 1.44
CA MET A 185 21.48 -0.86 1.06
C MET A 185 21.72 0.55 0.50
N GLY A 186 22.81 1.19 0.93
CA GLY A 186 23.21 2.45 0.33
C GLY A 186 23.27 2.28 -1.19
N ARG A 187 22.69 3.22 -1.94
CA ARG A 187 22.89 3.25 -3.40
C ARG A 187 24.38 3.16 -3.64
N SER A 188 24.86 2.07 -4.23
CA SER A 188 26.13 2.09 -4.92
C SER A 188 25.96 3.13 -6.03
N SER A 189 26.56 4.30 -5.84
CA SER A 189 26.85 5.19 -6.97
C SER A 189 27.57 4.35 -8.03
N PRO A 190 27.26 4.52 -9.32
CA PRO A 190 28.01 3.85 -10.38
C PRO A 190 29.42 4.44 -10.37
N GLY A 191 30.37 3.72 -9.77
CA GLY A 191 31.78 4.11 -9.73
C GLY A 191 32.38 4.14 -8.32
N VAL A 192 32.45 3.01 -7.63
CA VAL A 192 33.54 2.72 -6.69
C VAL A 192 33.93 1.25 -6.86
N ASP A 193 35.23 1.04 -7.10
CA ASP A 193 35.89 -0.22 -7.39
C ASP A 193 35.68 -1.29 -6.31
N GLY A 194 35.67 -2.55 -6.75
CA GLY A 194 35.35 -3.73 -5.94
C GLY A 194 36.44 -4.20 -4.98
N SER A 195 36.91 -3.35 -4.06
CA SER A 195 37.94 -3.73 -3.08
C SER A 195 37.64 -3.46 -1.60
N ASP A 196 36.53 -2.81 -1.24
CA ASP A 196 36.20 -2.54 0.17
C ASP A 196 34.92 -3.24 0.64
N LEU A 197 35.02 -4.56 0.84
CA LEU A 197 34.15 -5.26 1.77
C LEU A 197 34.82 -5.26 3.15
N PRO A 198 34.13 -4.91 4.25
CA PRO A 198 34.70 -5.07 5.58
C PRO A 198 34.94 -6.56 5.85
N HIS A 199 36.22 -6.93 5.93
CA HIS A 199 36.68 -8.22 6.42
C HIS A 199 36.15 -8.42 7.86
N PHE A 200 35.12 -9.26 8.01
CA PHE A 200 34.76 -9.78 9.33
C PHE A 200 35.87 -10.74 9.78
N VAL A 201 36.74 -10.25 10.65
CA VAL A 201 37.74 -11.05 11.36
C VAL A 201 37.00 -12.04 12.26
N VAL A 202 37.10 -13.33 11.92
CA VAL A 202 36.72 -14.43 12.79
C VAL A 202 37.83 -14.59 13.81
N ASN A 203 37.61 -14.11 15.04
CA ASN A 203 38.52 -14.40 16.14
C ASN A 203 38.14 -15.77 16.74
N THR A 204 38.89 -16.80 16.35
CA THR A 204 38.95 -18.08 17.05
C THR A 204 40.15 -18.08 17.98
N ALA A 205 39.92 -18.23 19.29
CA ALA A 205 40.73 -19.04 20.23
C ALA A 205 40.39 -18.72 21.69
N PRO A 206 40.81 -19.57 22.65
CA PRO A 206 41.33 -20.93 22.52
C PRO A 206 40.33 -22.02 22.98
#